data_AF-A0A031LM15-F1
#
_entry.id   AF-A0A031LM15-F1
#
_cell.length_a   1.000
_cell.length_b   1.000
_cell.length_c   1.000
_cell.angle_alpha   90.00
_cell.angle_beta   90.00
_cell.angle_gamma   90.00
#
_symmetry.space_group_name_H-M   'P 1'
#
loop_
_entity.id
_entity.type
_entity.pdbx_description
1 polymer ?
#
loop_
_entity_poly.entity_id
_entity_poly.type
_entity_poly.pdbx_seq_one_letter_code
_entity_poly.pdbx_strand_id
1 'polypeptide(L)' 'MPINEPEKVKIIQDRIFMKKVCRNCGALNPIRATKCRRCHSRNLRPKKKELPTKKA' A
#
# COMPACT_ATOMS: atom_id res chain seq x y z
N MET A 1 -15.62 -13.57 10.88
CA MET A 1 -15.75 -12.13 11.19
C MET A 1 -16.59 -11.49 10.09
N PRO A 2 -17.77 -10.90 10.37
CA PRO A 2 -18.54 -10.23 9.33
C PRO A 2 -17.77 -8.99 8.86
N ILE A 3 -17.49 -8.94 7.56
CA ILE A 3 -16.60 -7.94 6.91
C ILE A 3 -17.35 -6.60 6.66
N ASN A 4 -18.61 -6.49 7.08
CA ASN A 4 -19.49 -5.37 6.74
C ASN A 4 -19.46 -4.18 7.72
N GLU A 5 -18.75 -4.29 8.85
CA GLU A 5 -18.61 -3.17 9.78
C GLU A 5 -17.68 -2.10 9.17
N PRO A 6 -18.13 -0.84 8.99
CA PRO A 6 -17.35 0.19 8.29
C PRO A 6 -16.00 0.48 8.95
N GLU A 7 -15.89 0.35 10.27
CA GLU A 7 -14.65 0.56 11.01
C GLU A 7 -13.61 -0.52 10.73
N LYS A 8 -14.04 -1.79 10.69
CA LYS A 8 -13.15 -2.93 10.42
C LYS A 8 -12.62 -2.88 8.98
N VAL A 9 -13.47 -2.44 8.04
CA VAL A 9 -13.06 -2.22 6.64
C VAL A 9 -11.99 -1.15 6.54
N LYS A 10 -12.12 -0.01 7.24
CA LYS A 10 -11.10 1.05 7.27
C LYS A 10 -9.76 0.54 7.78
N ILE A 11 -9.76 -0.21 8.89
CA ILE A 11 -8.52 -0.80 9.46
C ILE A 11 -7.83 -1.72 8.45
N ILE A 12 -8.60 -2.55 7.74
CA ILE A 12 -8.06 -3.46 6.72
C ILE A 12 -7.51 -2.66 5.54
N GLN A 13 -8.25 -1.67 5.05
CA GLN A 13 -7.81 -0.78 3.96
C GLN A 13 -6.51 -0.08 4.31
N ASP A 14 -6.40 0.48 5.51
CA ASP A 14 -5.18 1.14 5.96
C ASP A 14 -4.00 0.17 6.00
N ARG A 15 -4.16 -1.04 6.55
CA ARG A 15 -3.10 -2.07 6.55
C ARG A 15 -2.62 -2.45 5.15
N ILE A 16 -3.50 -2.43 4.16
CA ILE A 16 -3.19 -2.84 2.78
C ILE A 16 -2.59 -1.68 1.97
N PHE A 17 -3.11 -0.46 2.14
CA PHE A 17 -2.85 0.68 1.27
C PHE A 17 -1.92 1.74 1.88
N MET A 18 -1.74 1.82 3.21
CA MET A 18 -0.78 2.72 3.88
C MET A 18 0.67 2.24 3.71
N LYS A 19 1.09 1.99 2.47
CA LYS A 19 2.43 1.51 2.09
C LYS A 19 2.92 2.28 0.86
N LYS A 20 4.24 2.43 0.75
CA LYS A 20 4.91 2.95 -0.43
C LYS A 20 5.49 1.79 -1.26
N VAL A 21 5.47 1.91 -2.57
CA VAL A 21 6.08 0.97 -3.52
C VAL A 21 7.31 1.65 -4.13
N CYS A 22 8.45 0.98 -4.16
CA CYS A 22 9.62 1.50 -4.87
C CYS A 22 9.40 1.43 -6.38
N ARG A 23 9.69 2.53 -7.11
CA ARG A 23 9.60 2.54 -8.57
C ARG A 23 10.70 1.73 -9.26
N ASN A 24 11.84 1.53 -8.60
CA ASN A 24 12.99 0.85 -9.20
C ASN A 24 12.91 -0.67 -9.00
N CYS A 25 12.56 -1.14 -7.80
CA CYS A 25 12.60 -2.58 -7.47
C CYS A 25 11.25 -3.16 -7.01
N GLY A 26 10.17 -2.38 -7.04
CA GLY A 26 8.82 -2.84 -6.66
C GLY A 26 8.60 -3.16 -5.17
N ALA A 27 9.60 -2.96 -4.30
CA ALA A 27 9.49 -3.32 -2.89
C ALA A 27 8.43 -2.49 -2.16
N LEU A 28 7.66 -3.15 -1.29
CA LEU A 28 6.76 -2.49 -0.34
C LEU A 28 7.56 -1.94 0.85
N ASN A 29 7.37 -0.67 1.12
CA ASN A 29 8.01 0.10 2.18
C ASN A 29 6.92 0.73 3.08
N PRO A 30 7.21 1.01 4.35
CA PRO A 30 6.27 1.70 5.23
C PRO A 30 5.97 3.12 4.73
N ILE A 31 4.81 3.68 5.08
CA ILE A 31 4.39 5.02 4.62
C ILE A 31 5.38 6.11 5.03
N ARG A 32 6.02 5.96 6.19
CA ARG A 32 7.05 6.88 6.72
C ARG A 32 8.46 6.63 6.16
N ALA A 33 8.64 5.67 5.26
CA ALA A 33 9.95 5.41 4.66
C ALA A 33 10.42 6.59 3.80
N THR A 34 11.68 6.97 4.00
CA THR A 34 12.44 7.94 3.17
C THR A 34 13.22 7.25 2.05
N LYS A 35 13.65 5.99 2.26
CA LYS A 35 14.39 5.17 1.29
C LYS A 35 13.83 3.75 1.19
N CYS A 36 14.05 3.12 0.04
CA CYS A 36 13.68 1.72 -0.16
C CYS A 36 14.54 0.79 0.71
N ARG A 37 13.91 -0.16 1.43
CA ARG A 37 14.61 -1.15 2.27
C ARG A 37 15.45 -2.17 1.49
N ARG A 38 15.29 -2.27 0.17
CA ARG A 38 16.01 -3.23 -0.70
C ARG A 38 17.10 -2.55 -1.52
N CYS A 39 16.73 -1.55 -2.33
CA CYS A 39 17.66 -0.91 -3.26
C CYS A 39 18.14 0.48 -2.80
N HIS A 40 17.74 0.94 -1.62
CA HIS A 40 18.08 2.26 -1.05
C HIS A 40 17.71 3.50 -1.89
N SER A 41 17.06 3.32 -3.03
CA SER A 41 16.50 4.41 -3.83
C SER A 41 15.44 5.19 -3.04
N ARG A 42 15.44 6.52 -3.22
CA ARG A 42 14.43 7.43 -2.65
C ARG A 42 13.19 7.57 -3.54
N ASN A 43 13.17 6.91 -4.70
CA ASN A 43 12.08 6.98 -5.66
C ASN A 43 10.93 6.02 -5.25
N LEU A 44 10.19 6.43 -4.23
CA LEU A 44 9.06 5.70 -3.64
C LEU A 44 7.75 6.38 -4.07
N ARG A 45 6.75 5.58 -4.48
CA ARG A 45 5.38 6.05 -4.75
C ARG A 45 4.39 5.51 -3.73
N PRO A 46 3.30 6.21 -3.39
CA PRO A 46 2.21 5.60 -2.63
C PRO A 46 1.56 4.45 -3.41
N LYS A 47 1.07 3.44 -2.70
CA LYS A 47 0.28 2.36 -3.30
C LYS A 47 -1.10 2.90 -3.69
N LYS A 48 -1.61 2.48 -4.86
CA LYS A 48 -2.94 2.87 -5.33
C LYS A 48 -3.99 2.34 -4.34
N LYS A 49 -4.95 3.18 -3.97
CA LYS A 49 -6.05 2.85 -3.04
C LYS A 49 -7.22 2.11 -3.70
N GLU A 50 -7.19 1.99 -5.02
CA GLU A 50 -8.22 1.26 -5.76
C GLU A 50 -7.98 -0.25 -5.65
N LEU A 51 -9.03 -0.98 -5.29
CA LEU A 51 -9.06 -2.42 -5.49
C LEU A 51 -9.08 -2.68 -7.00
N PRO A 52 -8.37 -3.71 -7.50
CA PRO A 52 -8.50 -4.10 -8.89
C PRO A 52 -9.94 -4.60 -9.11
N THR A 53 -10.83 -3.72 -9.55
CA THR A 53 -12.09 -4.15 -10.14
C THR A 53 -11.73 -4.91 -11.42
N LYS A 54 -12.25 -6.13 -11.59
CA LYS A 54 -12.19 -6.77 -12.90
C LYS A 54 -12.91 -5.80 -13.84
N LYS A 55 -12.18 -5.25 -14.82
CA LYS A 55 -12.84 -4.52 -15.91
C LYS A 55 -13.78 -5.52 -16.57
N ALA A 56 -15.06 -5.20 -16.62
CA ALA A 56 -16.06 -5.97 -17.35
C ALA A 56 -15.75 -5.92 -18.85
#